data_AF-D9VJT3-F1
#
_entry.id   AF-D9VJT3-F1
#
_cell.length_a   1.000
_cell.length_b   1.000
_cell.length_c   1.000
_cell.angle_alpha   90.00
_cell.angle_beta   90.00
_cell.angle_gamma   90.00
#
_symmetry.space_group_name_H-M   'P 1'
#
loop_
_entity.id
_entity.type
_entity.pdbx_description
1 polymer ?
#
loop_
_entity_poly.entity_id
_entity_poly.type
_entity_poly.pdbx_seq_one_letter_code
_entity_poly.pdbx_strand_id
1 'polypeptide(L)'
;VYARRSATGATKDARRLAGSTTGIVGKAAAFLTESGFLQRTGDDSGGTYRTTPRYQLQVRDMAGTAAMAELLELGVVPVSDGSATLLPPPEGDDLELAADAGLPFHA
;
A
#
# COMPACT_ATOMS: atom_id res chain seq x y z
N VAL A 1 -10.51 7.66 17.02
CA VAL A 1 -9.69 8.43 17.99
C VAL A 1 -8.57 7.52 18.48
N TYR A 2 -7.31 7.80 18.14
CA TYR A 2 -6.16 7.01 18.61
C TYR A 2 -5.70 7.55 19.97
N ALA A 3 -5.85 6.76 21.04
CA ALA A 3 -5.39 7.12 22.37
C ALA A 3 -3.99 6.54 22.61
N ARG A 4 -3.00 7.40 22.88
CA ARG A 4 -1.64 6.94 23.24
C ARG A 4 -1.63 6.42 24.67
N ARG A 5 -1.04 5.23 24.86
CA ARG A 5 -0.68 4.70 26.19
C ARG A 5 0.40 5.60 26.82
N SER A 6 0.35 5.74 28.14
CA SER A 6 1.38 6.45 28.92
C SER A 6 2.76 5.82 28.69
N ALA A 7 3.78 6.66 28.54
CA ALA A 7 5.15 6.21 28.29
C ALA A 7 5.71 5.47 29.52
N THR A 8 6.30 4.29 29.28
CA THR A 8 6.99 3.52 30.33
C THR A 8 8.30 4.20 30.73
N GLY A 9 8.60 4.25 32.03
CA GLY A 9 9.78 4.94 32.58
C GLY A 9 11.13 4.41 32.07
N ALA A 10 12.15 5.26 32.10
CA ALA A 10 13.49 4.95 31.59
C ALA A 10 14.18 3.82 32.38
N THR A 11 14.88 2.94 31.67
CA THR A 11 15.73 1.91 32.28
C THR A 11 17.05 2.53 32.77
N LYS A 12 17.60 1.99 33.87
CA LYS A 12 18.81 2.50 34.56
C LYS A 12 20.02 2.76 33.64
N ASP A 13 20.19 1.96 32.59
CA ASP A 13 21.35 2.05 31.69
C ASP A 13 21.06 2.82 30.39
N ALA A 14 19.85 3.38 30.21
CA ALA A 14 19.35 3.97 28.95
C ALA A 14 19.43 3.06 27.70
N ARG A 15 19.96 1.84 27.85
CA ARG A 15 20.03 0.82 26.79
C ARG A 15 18.63 0.31 26.51
N ARG A 16 18.29 0.27 25.23
CA ARG A 16 17.03 -0.32 24.75
C ARG A 16 17.09 -1.82 25.02
N LEU A 17 16.26 -2.30 25.95
CA LEU A 17 16.09 -3.74 26.16
C LEU A 17 15.57 -4.36 24.85
N ALA A 18 16.18 -5.45 24.38
CA ALA A 18 15.81 -6.06 23.10
C ALA A 18 14.33 -6.52 23.03
N GLY A 19 13.74 -6.86 24.19
CA GLY A 19 12.32 -7.21 24.33
C GLY A 19 11.38 -6.02 24.58
N SER A 20 11.90 -4.79 24.68
CA SER A 20 11.06 -3.59 24.82
C SER A 20 10.36 -3.28 23.49
N THR A 21 9.20 -2.62 23.52
CA THR A 21 8.52 -2.15 22.31
C THR A 21 9.44 -1.30 21.43
N THR A 22 10.23 -0.41 22.02
CA THR A 22 11.22 0.39 21.29
C THR A 22 12.30 -0.48 20.64
N GLY A 23 12.77 -1.53 21.32
CA GLY A 23 13.73 -2.49 20.77
C GLY A 23 13.15 -3.30 19.60
N ILE A 24 11.91 -3.78 19.74
CA ILE A 24 11.18 -4.53 18.71
C ILE A 24 10.94 -3.65 17.48
N VAL A 25 10.45 -2.42 17.68
CA VAL A 25 10.23 -1.45 16.59
C VAL A 25 11.55 -1.08 15.92
N GLY A 26 12.64 -0.91 16.69
CA GLY A 26 13.97 -0.66 16.14
C GLY A 26 14.45 -1.79 15.24
N LYS A 27 14.23 -3.06 15.62
CA LYS A 27 14.56 -4.22 14.79
C LYS A 27 13.74 -4.24 13.49
N ALA A 28 12.43 -3.97 13.58
CA ALA A 28 11.59 -3.90 12.39
C ALA A 28 12.02 -2.77 11.45
N ALA A 29 12.35 -1.58 11.97
CA ALA A 29 12.84 -0.45 11.18
C ALA A 29 14.19 -0.77 10.50
N ALA A 30 15.09 -1.47 11.20
CA ALA A 30 16.34 -1.95 10.62
C ALA A 30 16.09 -2.93 9.45
N PHE A 31 15.23 -3.93 9.66
CA PHE A 31 14.85 -4.88 8.62
C PHE A 31 14.23 -4.19 7.38
N LEU A 32 13.32 -3.23 7.60
CA LEU A 32 12.72 -2.46 6.52
C LEU A 32 13.74 -1.58 5.77
N THR A 33 14.75 -1.08 6.47
CA THR A 33 15.86 -0.32 5.86
C THR A 33 16.72 -1.23 4.99
N GLU A 34 17.14 -2.38 5.53
CA GLU A 34 17.92 -3.40 4.81
C GLU A 34 17.18 -3.93 3.58
N SER A 35 15.87 -4.08 3.68
CA SER A 35 14.99 -4.50 2.59
C SER A 35 14.65 -3.40 1.57
N GLY A 36 15.19 -2.19 1.73
CA GLY A 36 15.00 -1.07 0.79
C GLY A 36 13.64 -0.36 0.88
N PHE A 37 12.86 -0.61 1.94
CA PHE A 37 11.57 0.03 2.17
C PHE A 37 11.68 1.38 2.88
N LEU A 38 12.71 1.54 3.71
CA LEU A 38 13.00 2.78 4.42
C LEU A 38 14.40 3.28 4.11
N GLN A 39 14.57 4.60 4.11
CA GLN A 39 15.86 5.26 4.12
C GLN A 39 16.02 5.97 5.47
N ARG A 40 17.08 5.64 6.21
CA ARG A 40 17.41 6.38 7.44
C ARG A 40 17.96 7.75 7.09
N THR A 41 17.40 8.80 7.70
CA THR A 41 17.75 10.21 7.43
C THR A 41 18.28 10.95 8.65
N GLY A 42 18.22 10.33 9.83
CA GLY A 42 18.77 10.90 11.05
C GLY A 42 18.71 9.95 12.24
N ASP A 43 19.29 10.37 13.35
CA ASP A 43 19.57 9.52 14.52
C ASP A 43 18.72 9.85 15.74
N ASP A 44 17.96 10.95 15.66
CA ASP A 44 17.14 11.46 16.75
C ASP A 44 16.07 10.47 17.19
N SER A 45 15.84 10.41 18.51
CA SER A 45 14.74 9.66 19.15
C SER A 45 14.59 8.18 18.73
N GLY A 46 15.68 7.52 18.30
CA GLY A 46 15.63 6.13 17.83
C GLY A 46 15.67 5.95 16.32
N GLY A 47 15.87 7.04 15.58
CA GLY A 47 16.05 7.08 14.14
C GLY A 47 14.91 7.84 13.46
N THR A 48 15.26 8.66 12.49
CA THR A 48 14.32 9.27 11.54
C THR A 48 14.42 8.55 10.21
N TYR A 49 13.27 8.21 9.62
CA TYR A 49 13.20 7.41 8.40
C TYR A 49 12.27 8.06 7.38
N ARG A 50 12.66 7.97 6.10
CA ARG A 50 11.84 8.31 4.94
C ARG A 50 11.40 7.04 4.24
N THR A 51 10.12 6.95 3.88
CA THR A 51 9.60 5.84 3.07
C THR A 51 10.11 5.92 1.64
N THR A 52 10.47 4.78 1.05
CA THR A 52 10.81 4.68 -0.37
C THR A 52 9.56 4.42 -1.22
N PRO A 53 9.62 4.60 -2.56
CA PRO A 53 8.52 4.22 -3.45
C PRO A 53 8.09 2.74 -3.29
N ARG A 54 9.03 1.84 -2.99
CA ARG A 54 8.75 0.42 -2.75
C ARG A 54 7.81 0.21 -1.57
N TYR A 55 8.00 0.96 -0.48
CA TYR A 55 7.11 0.92 0.69
C TYR A 55 5.71 1.41 0.33
N GLN A 56 5.63 2.51 -0.41
CA GLN A 56 4.34 3.06 -0.83
C GLN A 56 3.56 2.09 -1.73
N LEU A 57 4.23 1.43 -2.68
CA LEU A 57 3.61 0.42 -3.53
C LEU A 57 3.11 -0.78 -2.72
N GLN A 58 3.93 -1.31 -1.80
CA GLN A 58 3.54 -2.44 -0.96
C GLN A 58 2.30 -2.13 -0.11
N VAL A 59 2.22 -0.93 0.46
CA VAL A 59 1.08 -0.49 1.26
C VAL A 59 -0.16 -0.33 0.38
N ARG A 60 -0.01 0.27 -0.81
CA ARG A 60 -1.12 0.46 -1.75
C ARG A 60 -1.68 -0.85 -2.28
N ASP A 61 -0.82 -1.82 -2.59
CA ASP A 61 -1.22 -3.15 -3.05
C ASP A 61 -2.05 -3.86 -1.98
N MET A 62 -1.53 -3.92 -0.75
CA MET A 62 -2.25 -4.51 0.39
C MET A 62 -3.59 -3.82 0.67
N ALA A 63 -3.63 -2.49 0.62
CA ALA A 63 -4.86 -1.73 0.80
C ALA A 63 -5.84 -1.93 -0.37
N GLY A 64 -5.34 -2.04 -1.59
CA GLY A 64 -6.14 -2.28 -2.80
C GLY A 64 -6.79 -3.66 -2.77
N THR A 65 -6.07 -4.70 -2.38
CA THR A 65 -6.64 -6.04 -2.20
C THR A 65 -7.73 -6.06 -1.12
N ALA A 66 -7.49 -5.40 0.02
CA ALA A 66 -8.50 -5.30 1.08
C ALA A 66 -9.74 -4.55 0.61
N ALA A 67 -9.57 -3.40 -0.06
CA ALA A 67 -10.69 -2.62 -0.59
C ALA A 67 -11.47 -3.39 -1.66
N MET A 68 -10.81 -4.14 -2.54
CA MET A 68 -11.48 -4.99 -3.53
C MET A 68 -12.31 -6.09 -2.84
N ALA A 69 -11.77 -6.72 -1.81
CA ALA A 69 -12.52 -7.71 -1.02
C ALA A 69 -13.79 -7.09 -0.40
N GLU A 70 -13.67 -5.91 0.22
CA GLU A 70 -14.83 -5.19 0.79
C GLU A 70 -15.87 -4.84 -0.29
N LEU A 71 -15.44 -4.36 -1.45
CA LEU A 71 -16.36 -4.02 -2.55
C LEU A 71 -17.10 -5.23 -3.13
N LEU A 72 -16.42 -6.38 -3.19
CA LEU A 72 -17.03 -7.65 -3.61
C LEU A 72 -18.05 -8.12 -2.57
N GLU A 73 -17.75 -8.03 -1.28
CA GLU A 73 -18.70 -8.35 -0.20
C GLU A 73 -19.94 -7.45 -0.23
N LEU A 74 -19.78 -6.17 -0.60
CA LEU A 74 -20.88 -5.24 -0.78
C LEU A 74 -21.69 -5.46 -2.07
N GLY A 75 -21.22 -6.32 -2.98
CA GLY A 75 -21.87 -6.58 -4.27
C GLY A 75 -21.83 -5.39 -5.25
N VAL A 76 -20.94 -4.42 -5.02
CA VAL A 76 -20.83 -3.19 -5.84
C VAL A 76 -20.06 -3.46 -7.13
N VAL A 77 -19.11 -4.40 -7.11
CA VAL A 77 -18.29 -4.75 -8.28
C VAL A 77 -18.94 -5.91 -9.03
N PRO A 78 -19.28 -5.76 -10.32
CA PRO A 78 -19.78 -6.86 -11.11
C PRO A 78 -18.68 -7.91 -11.31
N VAL A 79 -18.94 -9.14 -10.89
CA VAL A 79 -18.07 -10.28 -11.18
C VAL A 79 -18.53 -10.91 -12.48
N SER A 80 -17.72 -10.82 -13.53
CA SER A 80 -17.98 -11.53 -14.79
C SER A 80 -17.40 -12.95 -14.73
N ASP A 81 -17.95 -13.83 -15.55
CA ASP A 81 -17.54 -15.24 -15.66
C ASP A 81 -16.24 -15.44 -16.47
N GLY A 82 -15.60 -14.35 -16.89
CA GLY A 82 -14.38 -14.37 -17.70
C GLY A 82 -14.59 -14.88 -19.13
N SER A 83 -15.83 -15.08 -19.58
CA SER A 83 -16.14 -15.56 -20.93
C SER A 83 -16.04 -14.47 -22.02
N ALA A 84 -15.84 -13.22 -21.62
CA ALA A 84 -15.73 -12.09 -22.56
C ALA A 84 -14.59 -12.33 -23.56
N THR A 85 -14.92 -12.33 -24.84
CA THR A 85 -13.96 -12.41 -25.93
C THR A 85 -13.82 -11.06 -26.61
N LEU A 86 -12.63 -10.76 -27.13
CA LEU A 86 -12.45 -9.63 -28.02
C LEU A 86 -13.07 -9.99 -29.37
N LEU A 87 -13.97 -9.16 -29.86
CA LEU A 87 -14.38 -9.24 -31.25
C LEU A 87 -13.23 -8.71 -32.12
N PRO A 88 -12.93 -9.36 -33.27
CA PRO A 88 -12.04 -8.77 -34.25
C PRO A 88 -12.59 -7.41 -34.68
N PRO A 89 -11.73 -6.44 -35.01
CA PRO A 89 -12.19 -5.16 -35.54
C PRO A 89 -13.00 -5.41 -36.83
N PRO A 90 -14.06 -4.64 -37.09
CA PRO A 90 -14.78 -4.73 -38.35
C PRO A 90 -13.81 -4.46 -39.52
N GLU A 91 -13.90 -5.28 -40.57
CA GLU A 91 -13.08 -5.10 -41.78
C GLU A 91 -13.67 -3.97 -42.64
N GLY A 92 -12.93 -2.87 -42.82
CA GLY A 92 -13.33 -1.71 -43.64
C GLY A 92 -12.59 -0.42 -43.25
N ASP A 93 -12.73 0.65 -44.05
CA ASP A 93 -12.16 1.99 -43.78
C ASP A 93 -12.89 2.76 -42.65
N ASP A 94 -14.03 2.23 -42.16
CA ASP A 94 -14.81 2.82 -41.05
C ASP A 94 -14.27 2.37 -39.68
N LEU A 95 -13.03 2.78 -39.37
CA LEU A 95 -12.40 2.61 -38.04
C LEU A 95 -12.96 3.60 -36.99
N GLU A 96 -14.22 4.01 -37.12
CA GLU A 96 -14.85 4.87 -36.12
C GLU A 96 -15.09 4.10 -34.82
N LEU A 97 -14.90 4.80 -33.69
CA LEU A 97 -15.30 4.29 -32.39
C LEU A 97 -16.81 4.01 -32.41
N ALA A 98 -17.24 2.85 -31.90
CA ALA A 98 -18.66 2.61 -31.67
C ALA A 98 -19.24 3.74 -30.81
N ALA A 99 -20.48 4.14 -31.07
CA ALA A 99 -21.11 5.36 -30.54
C ALA A 99 -21.05 5.52 -29.01
N ASP A 100 -20.81 4.43 -28.27
CA ASP A 100 -20.72 4.39 -26.81
C ASP A 100 -19.42 3.73 -26.28
N ALA A 101 -18.43 3.49 -27.15
CA ALA A 101 -17.11 2.95 -26.76
C ALA A 101 -16.16 4.02 -26.18
N GLY A 102 -16.60 5.28 -26.16
CA GLY A 102 -15.87 6.36 -25.52
C GLY A 102 -15.75 6.09 -24.03
N LEU A 103 -14.52 5.87 -23.54
CA LEU A 103 -14.29 5.76 -22.11
C LEU A 103 -14.70 7.09 -21.44
N PRO A 104 -15.27 7.07 -20.22
CA PRO A 104 -15.89 8.23 -19.56
C PRO A 104 -14.88 9.28 -19.07
N PHE A 105 -13.70 9.34 -19.66
CA PHE A 105 -12.72 10.39 -19.43
C PHE A 105 -12.77 11.33 -20.63
N HIS A 106 -13.49 12.43 -20.48
CA HIS A 106 -13.50 13.52 -21.43
C HIS A 106 -12.15 14.25 -21.48
N ALA A 107 -11.77 14.58 -22.71
CA ALA A 107 -11.09 15.78 -23.23
C ALA A 107 -10.40 16.74 -22.24
#